data_AF-A0A3D2B4M2-F1
#
_entry.id   AF-A0A3D2B4M2-F1
#
_cell.length_a   1.000
_cell.length_b   1.000
_cell.length_c   1.000
_cell.angle_alpha   90.00
_cell.angle_beta   90.00
_cell.angle_gamma   90.00
#
_symmetry.space_group_name_H-M   'P 1'
#
loop_
_entity.id
_entity.type
_entity.pdbx_description
1 polymer ?
#
loop_
_entity_poly.entity_id
_entity_poly.type
_entity_poly.pdbx_seq_one_letter_code
_entity_poly.pdbx_strand_id
1 'polypeptide(L)'
;YEAQRAQQFFTFTLQSHSPLVVEVQSDYLFRTTDNEQLRWSVIRDGEVLATDIVALDIPPQGTQRLELALPQWASAPGELWLNVEVIQPAATPWSAENHLCAWEQWPLPAPLCIATPKAAGTIPQLIHEDDALVIIHQQQRWQFDRTSGNLTQWWRDGVPTLLS
;
A
#
# COMPACT_ATOMS: atom_id res chain seq x y z
N TYR A 1 9.76 -4.15 -15.23
CA TYR A 1 8.93 -3.22 -14.45
C TYR A 1 9.60 -1.86 -14.30
N GLU A 2 10.86 -1.78 -13.81
CA GLU A 2 11.58 -0.49 -13.66
C GLU A 2 11.64 0.35 -14.96
N ALA A 3 12.05 -0.26 -16.07
CA ALA A 3 12.17 0.43 -17.36
C ALA A 3 10.82 0.93 -17.90
N GLN A 4 9.74 0.16 -17.68
CA GLN A 4 8.39 0.52 -18.13
C GLN A 4 7.87 1.74 -17.36
N ARG A 5 8.14 1.81 -16.05
CA ARG A 5 7.78 2.97 -15.22
C ARG A 5 8.58 4.21 -15.61
N ALA A 6 9.89 4.06 -15.81
CA ALA A 6 10.75 5.19 -16.17
C ALA A 6 10.50 5.76 -17.58
N GLN A 7 9.87 4.98 -18.47
CA GLN A 7 9.59 5.36 -19.87
C GLN A 7 8.09 5.58 -20.13
N GLN A 8 7.28 5.69 -19.08
CA GLN A 8 5.87 5.96 -19.25
C GLN A 8 5.64 7.36 -19.84
N PHE A 9 4.62 7.52 -20.68
CA PHE A 9 4.30 8.78 -21.36
C PHE A 9 3.34 9.67 -20.57
N PHE A 10 3.11 9.35 -19.29
CA PHE A 10 2.26 10.11 -18.40
C PHE A 10 3.02 10.46 -17.13
N THR A 11 3.07 11.75 -16.81
CA THR A 11 3.62 12.24 -15.57
C THR A 11 2.48 12.66 -14.65
N PHE A 12 2.57 12.32 -13.36
CA PHE A 12 1.53 12.61 -12.39
C PHE A 12 2.05 13.49 -11.27
N THR A 13 1.22 14.43 -10.82
CA THR A 13 1.51 15.27 -9.66
C THR A 13 0.29 15.30 -8.73
N LEU A 14 0.51 14.96 -7.45
CA LEU A 14 -0.50 15.13 -6.41
C LEU A 14 -0.52 16.60 -5.94
N GLN A 15 -1.57 17.33 -6.29
CA GLN A 15 -1.65 18.78 -6.10
C GLN A 15 -2.26 19.18 -4.75
N SER A 16 -3.21 18.40 -4.24
CA SER A 16 -3.93 18.69 -2.99
C SER A 16 -4.51 17.40 -2.40
N HIS A 17 -4.69 17.35 -1.08
CA HIS A 17 -5.32 16.24 -0.35
C HIS A 17 -6.77 16.54 0.10
N SER A 18 -7.19 17.81 0.11
CA SER A 18 -8.54 18.20 0.50
C SER A 18 -8.95 19.53 -0.18
N PRO A 19 -9.63 19.49 -1.34
CA PRO A 19 -10.07 18.28 -2.06
C PRO A 19 -8.88 17.49 -2.62
N LEU A 20 -9.05 16.19 -2.85
CA LEU A 20 -8.02 15.34 -3.44
C LEU A 20 -7.90 15.64 -4.94
N VAL A 21 -6.77 16.21 -5.37
CA VAL A 21 -6.58 16.63 -6.76
C VAL A 21 -5.29 16.04 -7.31
N VAL A 22 -5.40 15.34 -8.43
CA VAL A 22 -4.28 14.81 -9.22
C VAL A 22 -4.21 15.55 -10.54
N GLU A 23 -3.01 15.99 -10.91
CA GLU A 23 -2.71 16.50 -12.24
C GLU A 23 -2.01 15.41 -13.05
N VAL A 24 -2.53 15.15 -14.24
CA VAL A 24 -1.97 14.20 -15.20
C VAL A 24 -1.45 14.99 -16.39
N GLN A 25 -0.18 14.80 -16.75
CA GLN A 25 0.45 15.37 -17.92
C GLN A 25 0.67 14.29 -18.98
N SER A 26 0.36 14.60 -20.23
CA SER A 26 0.66 13.74 -21.38
C SER A 26 1.98 14.17 -22.01
N ASP A 27 2.96 13.27 -22.02
CA ASP A 27 4.25 13.49 -22.69
C ASP A 27 4.21 13.05 -24.17
N TYR A 28 3.03 12.67 -24.69
CA TYR A 28 2.85 12.48 -26.14
C TYR A 28 3.08 13.78 -26.90
N LEU A 29 3.70 13.66 -28.08
CA LEU A 29 4.01 14.81 -28.94
C LEU A 29 2.95 15.07 -30.02
N PHE A 30 2.16 14.05 -30.38
CA PHE A 30 1.31 14.10 -31.58
C PHE A 30 -0.13 13.60 -31.40
N ARG A 31 -0.42 12.85 -30.33
CA ARG A 31 -1.76 12.30 -30.10
C ARG A 31 -2.37 12.80 -28.78
N THR A 32 -3.68 12.98 -28.81
CA THR A 32 -4.48 13.17 -27.59
C THR A 32 -4.71 11.82 -26.91
N THR A 33 -5.17 11.84 -25.66
CA THR A 33 -5.65 10.63 -24.99
C THR A 33 -7.05 10.27 -25.49
N ASP A 34 -7.13 9.53 -26.59
CA ASP A 34 -8.37 9.07 -27.21
C ASP A 34 -8.73 7.62 -26.88
N ASN A 35 -7.83 6.91 -26.18
CA ASN A 35 -8.03 5.55 -25.71
C ASN A 35 -7.37 5.37 -24.34
N GLU A 36 -7.43 6.37 -23.47
CA GLU A 36 -6.87 6.30 -22.12
C GLU A 36 -7.88 6.75 -21.08
N GLN A 37 -7.89 6.04 -19.97
CA GLN A 37 -8.68 6.38 -18.79
C GLN A 37 -7.80 6.25 -17.54
N LEU A 38 -8.02 7.12 -16.56
CA LEU A 38 -7.41 7.03 -15.25
C LEU A 38 -8.26 6.14 -14.37
N ARG A 39 -7.76 4.98 -13.99
CA ARG A 39 -8.28 4.20 -12.86
C ARG A 39 -7.54 4.65 -11.61
N TRP A 40 -8.28 4.98 -10.55
CA TRP A 40 -7.68 5.31 -9.27
C TRP A 40 -8.30 4.48 -8.15
N SER A 41 -7.53 4.26 -7.09
CA SER A 41 -8.01 3.65 -5.86
C SER A 41 -7.34 4.25 -4.64
N VAL A 42 -8.10 4.34 -3.55
CA VAL A 42 -7.56 4.62 -2.22
C VAL A 42 -7.60 3.33 -1.41
N ILE A 43 -6.46 2.94 -0.88
CA ILE A 43 -6.27 1.68 -0.14
C ILE A 43 -5.83 1.99 1.29
N ARG A 44 -6.36 1.26 2.27
CA ARG A 44 -5.89 1.23 3.66
C ARG A 44 -5.47 -0.17 4.05
N ASP A 45 -4.19 -0.39 4.36
CA ASP A 45 -3.64 -1.70 4.77
C ASP A 45 -4.08 -2.88 3.86
N GLY A 46 -4.24 -2.63 2.55
CA GLY A 46 -4.69 -3.62 1.56
C GLY A 46 -6.20 -3.64 1.27
N GLU A 47 -7.03 -2.92 2.03
CA GLU A 47 -8.47 -2.76 1.77
C GLU A 47 -8.76 -1.56 0.87
N VAL A 48 -9.49 -1.77 -0.23
CA VAL A 48 -9.92 -0.69 -1.14
C VAL A 48 -11.08 0.08 -0.51
N LEU A 49 -10.85 1.36 -0.19
CA LEU A 49 -11.86 2.24 0.41
C LEU A 49 -12.67 3.01 -0.62
N ALA A 50 -12.03 3.37 -1.74
CA ALA A 50 -12.64 4.10 -2.83
C ALA A 50 -11.93 3.77 -4.12
N THR A 51 -12.67 3.73 -5.22
CA THR A 51 -12.11 3.54 -6.56
C THR A 51 -13.08 4.12 -7.57
N ASP A 52 -12.54 4.69 -8.64
CA ASP A 52 -13.34 5.12 -9.77
C ASP A 52 -12.47 5.13 -11.04
N ILE A 53 -13.13 5.36 -12.17
CA ILE A 53 -12.50 5.48 -13.49
C ILE A 53 -12.93 6.81 -14.10
N VAL A 54 -11.96 7.60 -14.55
CA VAL A 54 -12.20 8.89 -15.19
C VAL A 54 -11.57 8.89 -16.58
N ALA A 55 -12.33 9.31 -17.59
CA ALA A 55 -11.80 9.47 -18.94
C ALA A 55 -10.73 10.58 -18.97
N LEU A 56 -9.64 10.32 -19.70
CA LEU A 56 -8.62 11.33 -19.97
C LEU A 56 -8.90 11.95 -21.33
N ASP A 57 -8.87 13.29 -21.40
CA ASP A 57 -8.96 14.07 -22.64
C ASP A 57 -7.87 15.15 -22.60
N ILE A 58 -6.62 14.68 -22.74
CA ILE A 58 -5.40 15.47 -22.63
C ILE A 58 -4.78 15.61 -24.02
N PRO A 59 -4.66 16.84 -24.56
CA PRO A 59 -3.95 17.05 -25.81
C PRO A 59 -2.46 16.70 -25.66
N PRO A 60 -1.72 16.53 -26.78
CA PRO A 60 -0.27 16.33 -26.73
C PRO A 60 0.43 17.43 -25.91
N GLN A 61 1.36 17.06 -25.03
CA GLN A 61 2.05 17.97 -24.10
C GLN A 61 1.12 18.73 -23.13
N GLY A 62 -0.15 18.34 -23.05
CA GLY A 62 -1.16 18.96 -22.21
C GLY A 62 -1.20 18.40 -20.80
N THR A 63 -2.01 19.04 -19.96
CA THR A 63 -2.33 18.59 -18.61
C THR A 63 -3.83 18.57 -18.37
N GLN A 64 -4.28 17.65 -17.52
CA GLN A 64 -5.66 17.61 -17.02
C GLN A 64 -5.62 17.45 -15.50
N ARG A 65 -6.41 18.28 -14.82
CA ARG A 65 -6.61 18.22 -13.37
C ARG A 65 -7.87 17.46 -13.06
N LEU A 66 -7.75 16.49 -12.18
CA LEU A 66 -8.81 15.58 -11.78
C LEU A 66 -9.02 15.71 -10.28
N GLU A 67 -10.20 16.21 -9.91
CA GLU A 67 -10.67 16.15 -8.53
C GLU A 67 -11.28 14.77 -8.28
N LEU A 68 -10.69 14.02 -7.36
CA LEU A 68 -11.11 12.66 -7.04
C LEU A 68 -12.09 12.70 -5.87
N ALA A 69 -13.33 12.31 -6.11
CA ALA A 69 -14.37 12.30 -5.10
C ALA A 69 -14.11 11.19 -4.07
N LEU A 70 -13.78 11.59 -2.84
CA LEU A 70 -13.58 10.66 -1.74
C LEU A 70 -14.86 10.50 -0.91
N PRO A 71 -15.29 9.27 -0.59
CA PRO A 71 -16.34 9.05 0.39
C PRO A 71 -15.86 9.47 1.78
N GLN A 72 -16.80 9.84 2.65
CA GLN A 72 -16.48 10.03 4.06
C GLN A 72 -16.30 8.66 4.72
N TRP A 73 -15.10 8.37 5.21
CA TRP A 73 -14.81 7.18 6.00
C TRP A 73 -14.53 7.53 7.46
N ALA A 74 -14.81 6.58 8.36
CA ALA A 74 -14.41 6.70 9.75
C ALA A 74 -12.88 6.68 9.88
N SER A 75 -12.36 7.41 10.87
CA SER A 75 -10.96 7.30 11.28
C SER A 75 -10.69 5.88 11.78
N ALA A 76 -9.73 5.22 11.15
CA ALA A 76 -9.26 3.89 11.56
C ALA A 76 -7.73 3.84 11.42
N PRO A 77 -7.06 2.94 12.16
CA PRO A 77 -5.65 2.66 11.95
C PRO A 77 -5.37 2.18 10.52
N GLY A 78 -4.15 2.47 10.08
CA GLY A 78 -3.61 1.99 8.81
C GLY A 78 -3.05 3.11 7.94
N GLU A 79 -2.14 2.73 7.06
CA GLU A 79 -1.58 3.65 6.07
C GLU A 79 -2.56 3.82 4.91
N LEU A 80 -2.83 5.07 4.51
CA LEU A 80 -3.63 5.37 3.34
C LEU A 80 -2.72 5.59 2.14
N TRP A 81 -3.06 4.96 1.02
CA TRP A 81 -2.35 5.07 -0.25
C TRP A 81 -3.32 5.42 -1.36
N LEU A 82 -2.96 6.40 -2.19
CA LEU A 82 -3.60 6.67 -3.47
C LEU A 82 -2.79 5.95 -4.55
N ASN A 83 -3.46 5.09 -5.33
CA ASN A 83 -2.91 4.51 -6.54
C ASN A 83 -3.62 5.11 -7.74
N VAL A 84 -2.86 5.46 -8.77
CA VAL A 84 -3.39 5.91 -10.05
C VAL A 84 -2.76 5.12 -11.19
N GLU A 85 -3.57 4.76 -12.17
CA GLU A 85 -3.18 3.92 -13.30
C GLU A 85 -3.84 4.44 -14.57
N VAL A 86 -3.05 4.62 -15.62
CA VAL A 86 -3.57 4.92 -16.96
C VAL A 86 -3.73 3.63 -17.72
N ILE A 87 -4.97 3.33 -18.11
CA ILE A 87 -5.36 2.10 -18.79
C ILE A 87 -5.86 2.44 -20.19
N GLN A 88 -5.51 1.61 -21.17
CA GLN A 88 -6.13 1.61 -22.50
C GLN A 88 -7.30 0.63 -22.53
N PRO A 89 -8.57 1.07 -22.51
CA PRO A 89 -9.71 0.16 -22.46
C PRO A 89 -9.83 -0.67 -23.73
N ALA A 90 -9.63 -0.07 -24.92
CA ALA A 90 -9.69 -0.81 -26.18
C ALA A 90 -8.31 -1.37 -26.57
N ALA A 91 -8.31 -2.57 -27.15
CA ALA A 91 -7.11 -3.17 -27.72
C ALA A 91 -6.56 -2.35 -28.90
N THR A 92 -5.24 -2.39 -29.07
CA THR A 92 -4.53 -1.81 -30.22
C THR A 92 -3.78 -2.92 -30.97
N PRO A 93 -3.18 -2.66 -32.15
CA PRO A 93 -2.35 -3.66 -32.82
C PRO A 93 -1.17 -4.20 -31.99
N TRP A 94 -0.78 -3.52 -30.91
CA TRP A 94 0.37 -3.87 -30.08
C TRP A 94 0.01 -4.10 -28.60
N SER A 95 -1.21 -3.79 -28.16
CA SER A 95 -1.67 -3.97 -26.78
C SER A 95 -3.04 -4.63 -26.71
N ALA A 96 -3.23 -5.49 -25.71
CA ALA A 96 -4.55 -6.05 -25.41
C ALA A 96 -5.48 -4.98 -24.82
N GLU A 97 -6.77 -5.30 -24.71
CA GLU A 97 -7.71 -4.49 -23.93
C GLU A 97 -7.25 -4.37 -22.47
N ASN A 98 -7.57 -3.23 -21.86
CA ASN A 98 -7.16 -2.87 -20.50
C ASN A 98 -5.65 -2.87 -20.25
N HIS A 99 -4.84 -2.49 -21.26
CA HIS A 99 -3.39 -2.40 -21.12
C HIS A 99 -2.96 -1.28 -20.16
N LEU A 100 -2.04 -1.56 -19.25
CA LEU A 100 -1.47 -0.60 -18.31
C LEU A 100 -0.34 0.21 -18.96
N CYS A 101 -0.58 1.49 -19.19
CA CYS A 101 0.38 2.41 -19.81
C CYS A 101 1.32 3.07 -18.80
N ALA A 102 0.77 3.51 -17.66
CA ALA A 102 1.49 4.29 -16.66
C ALA A 102 0.83 4.12 -15.30
N TRP A 103 1.60 4.27 -14.22
CA TRP A 103 1.06 4.24 -12.87
C TRP A 103 1.90 5.07 -11.92
N GLU A 104 1.29 5.49 -10.81
CA GLU A 104 1.99 6.12 -9.70
C GLU A 104 1.22 5.90 -8.39
N GLN A 105 1.92 6.03 -7.26
CA GLN A 105 1.32 5.93 -5.94
C GLN A 105 1.86 6.99 -4.96
N TRP A 106 0.99 7.48 -4.08
CA TRP A 106 1.37 8.40 -3.00
C TRP A 106 0.76 7.98 -1.67
N PRO A 107 1.48 8.15 -0.56
CA PRO A 107 0.87 8.09 0.76
C PRO A 107 -0.07 9.28 0.93
N LEU A 108 -1.28 9.03 1.41
CA LEU A 108 -2.24 10.07 1.79
C LEU A 108 -2.19 10.31 3.31
N PRO A 109 -2.55 11.53 3.77
CA PRO A 109 -2.67 11.79 5.20
C PRO A 109 -3.70 10.86 5.85
N ALA A 110 -3.25 10.00 6.76
CA ALA A 110 -4.13 9.21 7.61
C ALA A 110 -4.47 9.97 8.90
N PRO A 111 -5.74 9.96 9.35
CA PRO A 111 -6.08 10.53 10.65
C PRO A 111 -5.33 9.76 11.75
N LEU A 112 -4.75 10.49 12.70
CA LEU A 112 -4.15 9.88 13.88
C LEU A 112 -5.20 9.07 14.64
N CYS A 113 -5.09 7.75 14.59
CA CYS A 113 -5.89 6.88 15.44
C CYS A 113 -5.11 6.59 16.72
N ILE A 114 -5.77 6.71 17.87
CA ILE A 114 -5.25 6.13 19.10
C ILE A 114 -5.81 4.73 19.16
N ALA A 115 -4.96 3.71 18.99
CA ALA A 115 -5.37 2.34 19.20
C ALA A 115 -5.90 2.21 20.63
N THR A 116 -7.13 1.73 20.76
CA THR A 116 -7.66 1.38 22.09
C THR A 116 -6.80 0.24 22.63
N PRO A 117 -6.32 0.30 23.88
CA PRO A 117 -5.59 -0.80 24.49
C PRO A 117 -6.43 -2.07 24.35
N LYS A 118 -5.89 -3.08 23.65
CA LYS A 118 -6.54 -4.38 23.57
C LYS A 118 -6.68 -4.91 24.99
N ALA A 119 -7.85 -5.49 25.30
CA ALA A 119 -8.09 -6.08 26.62
C ALA A 119 -6.92 -6.98 27.01
N ALA A 120 -6.48 -6.87 28.27
CA ALA A 120 -5.34 -7.63 28.76
C ALA A 120 -5.58 -9.13 28.51
N GLY A 121 -4.75 -9.73 27.66
CA GLY A 121 -4.75 -11.16 27.42
C GLY A 121 -4.19 -11.93 28.61
N THR A 122 -4.04 -13.24 28.45
CA THR A 122 -3.33 -14.07 29.43
C THR A 122 -1.93 -13.49 29.69
N ILE A 123 -1.57 -13.33 30.96
CA ILE A 123 -0.24 -12.79 31.31
C ILE A 123 0.80 -13.88 30.99
N PRO A 124 1.88 -13.57 30.26
CA PRO A 124 2.97 -14.52 30.04
C PRO A 124 3.63 -14.89 31.38
N GLN A 125 4.01 -16.16 31.54
CA GLN A 125 4.81 -16.61 32.67
C GLN A 125 6.30 -16.48 32.33
N LEU A 126 7.07 -15.94 33.27
CA LEU A 126 8.53 -15.89 33.21
C LEU A 126 9.10 -16.91 34.20
N ILE A 127 9.93 -17.81 33.69
CA ILE A 127 10.67 -18.79 34.47
C ILE A 127 12.15 -18.43 34.37
N HIS A 128 12.80 -18.34 35.52
CA HIS A 128 14.23 -18.11 35.61
C HIS A 128 14.95 -19.45 35.79
N GLU A 129 15.80 -19.78 34.83
CA GLU A 129 16.77 -20.87 34.91
C GLU A 129 18.18 -20.27 35.08
N ASP A 130 19.16 -21.10 35.42
CA ASP A 130 20.51 -20.63 35.71
C ASP A 130 21.20 -20.02 34.48
N ASP A 131 21.05 -20.67 33.32
CA ASP A 131 21.59 -20.25 32.03
C ASP A 131 20.55 -19.61 31.10
N ALA A 132 19.26 -19.72 31.43
CA ALA A 132 18.18 -19.29 30.55
C ALA A 132 17.06 -18.48 31.22
N LEU A 133 16.37 -17.66 30.42
CA LEU A 133 15.07 -17.08 30.74
C LEU A 133 14.03 -17.70 29.81
N VAL A 134 13.02 -18.34 30.39
CA VAL A 134 11.96 -19.01 29.63
C VAL A 134 10.65 -18.24 29.79
N ILE A 135 10.10 -17.77 28.68
CA ILE A 135 8.81 -17.09 28.63
C ILE A 135 7.79 -18.05 28.05
N ILE A 136 6.67 -18.28 28.76
CA ILE A 136 5.56 -19.13 28.29
C ILE A 136 4.31 -18.26 28.15
N HIS A 137 3.69 -18.28 26.97
CA HIS A 137 2.41 -17.63 26.73
C HIS A 137 1.56 -18.52 25.82
N GLN A 138 0.46 -19.05 26.36
CA GLN A 138 -0.39 -20.02 25.67
C GLN A 138 0.44 -21.20 25.15
N GLN A 139 0.40 -21.49 23.84
CA GLN A 139 1.13 -22.58 23.21
C GLN A 139 2.52 -22.17 22.71
N GLN A 140 3.01 -20.99 23.14
CA GLN A 140 4.29 -20.46 22.74
C GLN A 140 5.27 -20.47 23.92
N ARG A 141 6.51 -20.86 23.64
CA ARG A 141 7.61 -20.83 24.59
C ARG A 141 8.84 -20.21 23.93
N TRP A 142 9.43 -19.20 24.55
CA TRP A 142 10.68 -18.59 24.12
C TRP A 142 11.74 -18.84 25.17
N GLN A 143 12.95 -19.17 24.74
CA GLN A 143 14.10 -19.34 25.62
C GLN A 143 15.20 -18.38 25.20
N PHE A 144 15.64 -17.58 26.16
CA PHE A 144 16.75 -16.64 26.00
C PHE A 144 17.93 -17.12 26.81
N ASP A 145 19.12 -17.12 26.23
CA ASP A 145 20.36 -17.40 26.95
C ASP A 145 20.81 -16.17 27.75
N ARG A 146 21.17 -16.38 29.01
CA ARG A 146 21.47 -15.30 29.96
C ARG A 146 22.88 -14.72 29.80
N THR A 147 23.77 -15.42 29.08
CA THR A 147 25.16 -15.01 28.92
C THR A 147 25.33 -14.17 27.65
N SER A 148 24.70 -14.58 26.56
CA SER A 148 24.71 -13.93 25.25
C SER A 148 23.57 -12.93 25.06
N GLY A 149 22.46 -13.10 25.78
CA GLY A 149 21.23 -12.31 25.61
C GLY A 149 20.40 -12.69 24.38
N ASN A 150 20.78 -13.76 23.67
CA ASN A 150 20.10 -14.17 22.44
C ASN A 150 18.85 -15.00 22.73
N LEU A 151 17.84 -14.88 21.87
CA LEU A 151 16.78 -15.87 21.74
C LEU A 151 17.39 -17.14 21.13
N THR A 152 17.56 -18.19 21.94
CA THR A 152 18.20 -19.44 21.49
C THR A 152 17.20 -20.44 20.93
N GLN A 153 15.95 -20.38 21.36
CA GLN A 153 14.90 -21.22 20.80
C GLN A 153 13.52 -20.61 20.97
N TRP A 154 12.64 -20.92 20.02
CA TRP A 154 11.21 -20.63 20.09
C TRP A 154 10.44 -21.92 19.75
N TRP A 155 9.50 -22.29 20.61
CA TRP A 155 8.56 -23.37 20.32
C TRP A 155 7.16 -22.81 20.09
N ARG A 156 6.49 -23.36 19.08
CA ARG A 156 5.06 -23.16 18.83
C ARG A 156 4.37 -24.52 18.82
N ASP A 157 3.39 -24.69 19.69
CA ASP A 157 2.68 -25.96 19.87
C ASP A 157 3.63 -27.13 20.17
N GLY A 158 4.71 -26.84 20.92
CA GLY A 158 5.77 -27.80 21.26
C GLY A 158 6.79 -28.06 20.14
N VAL A 159 6.62 -27.51 18.94
CA VAL A 159 7.53 -27.69 17.81
C VAL A 159 8.58 -26.57 17.80
N PRO A 160 9.90 -26.88 17.77
CA PRO A 160 10.94 -25.86 17.68
C PRO A 160 10.91 -25.18 16.32
N THR A 161 11.13 -23.86 16.30
CA THR A 161 11.04 -23.03 15.08
C THR A 161 12.39 -22.43 14.67
N LEU A 162 13.39 -22.43 15.56
CA LEU A 162 14.75 -21.99 15.23
C LEU A 162 15.63 -23.22 15.00
N LEU A 163 16.40 -23.15 13.91
CA LEU A 163 17.47 -24.11 13.64
C LEU A 163 18.62 -23.82 14.61
N SER A 164 19.06 -24.86 15.31
CA SER A 164 20.22 -24.86 16.21
C SER A 164 21.54 -24.75 15.45
#